data_AF-S0ENW7-F1
#
_entry.id   AF-S0ENW7-F1
#
_cell.length_a   1.000
_cell.length_b   1.000
_cell.length_c   1.000
_cell.angle_alpha   90.00
_cell.angle_beta   90.00
_cell.angle_gamma   90.00
#
_symmetry.space_group_name_H-M   'P 1'
#
loop_
_entity.id
_entity.type
_entity.pdbx_description
1 polymer ?
#
loop_
_entity_poly.entity_id
_entity_poly.type
_entity_poly.pdbx_seq_one_letter_code
_entity_poly.pdbx_strand_id
1 'polypeptide(L)' 'MAEIGQYAKLSLESDLVGYSQMIWHEVLKWPAEEYQIFLMQVRKDLRNKKLHPYFKVRFVWGRKPETEHK' A
#
# COMPACT_ATOMS: atom_id res chain seq x y z
N MET A 1 11.44 0.05 -16.65
CA MET A 1 11.38 0.12 -15.17
C MET A 1 10.92 1.48 -14.65
N ALA A 2 11.36 2.61 -15.22
CA ALA A 2 10.93 3.95 -14.77
C ALA A 2 9.40 4.15 -14.78
N GLU A 3 8.72 3.70 -15.83
CA GLU A 3 7.26 3.83 -15.97
C GLU A 3 6.49 3.04 -14.90
N ILE A 4 6.88 1.80 -14.62
CA ILE A 4 6.29 0.97 -13.56
C ILE A 4 6.42 1.66 -12.20
N GLY A 5 7.57 2.27 -11.93
CA GLY A 5 7.78 3.05 -10.70
C GLY A 5 6.86 4.28 -10.60
N GLN A 6 6.54 4.92 -11.73
CA GLN A 6 5.59 6.03 -11.76
C GLN A 6 4.16 5.56 -11.46
N TYR A 7 3.72 4.44 -12.03
CA TYR A 7 2.40 3.87 -11.71
C TYR A 7 2.29 3.41 -10.25
N ALA A 8 3.34 2.77 -9.72
CA ALA A 8 3.37 2.35 -8.32
C ALA A 8 3.28 3.57 -7.39
N LYS A 9 4.04 4.63 -7.69
CA LYS A 9 3.96 5.89 -6.95
C LYS A 9 2.56 6.50 -7.04
N LEU A 10 2.00 6.61 -8.24
CA LEU A 10 0.67 7.17 -8.46
C LEU A 10 -0.41 6.42 -7.67
N SER A 11 -0.33 5.09 -7.67
CA SER A 11 -1.27 4.22 -6.93
C SER A 11 -1.19 4.47 -5.42
N LEU A 12 0.03 4.56 -4.86
CA LEU A 12 0.23 4.88 -3.44
C LEU A 12 -0.25 6.29 -3.08
N GLU A 13 0.00 7.28 -3.94
CA GLU A 13 -0.45 8.65 -3.70
C GLU A 13 -1.98 8.81 -3.77
N SER A 14 -2.65 8.04 -4.63
CA SER A 14 -4.10 8.13 -4.83
C SER A 14 -4.91 7.48 -3.71
N ASP A 15 -4.43 6.38 -3.11
CA ASP A 15 -5.20 5.58 -2.15
C ASP A 15 -4.48 5.32 -0.81
N LEU A 16 -3.70 6.31 -0.35
CA LEU A 16 -2.94 6.17 0.90
C LEU A 16 -3.83 5.84 2.11
N VAL A 17 -5.07 6.34 2.12
CA VAL A 17 -6.05 6.07 3.18
C VAL A 17 -6.49 4.60 3.14
N GLY A 18 -6.89 4.10 1.97
CA GLY A 18 -7.33 2.71 1.80
C GLY A 18 -6.27 1.70 2.24
N TYR A 19 -4.99 1.99 1.98
CA TYR A 19 -3.89 1.12 2.41
C TYR A 19 -3.65 1.09 3.93
N SER A 20 -3.92 2.18 4.64
CA SER A 20 -3.41 2.37 6.00
C SER A 20 -4.47 2.46 7.09
N GLN A 21 -5.72 2.80 6.76
CA GLN A 21 -6.77 3.10 7.73
C GLN A 21 -7.04 1.94 8.68
N MET A 22 -7.30 0.74 8.15
CA MET A 22 -7.57 -0.45 8.97
C MET A 22 -6.36 -0.83 9.83
N ILE A 23 -5.15 -0.76 9.26
CA ILE A 23 -3.93 -1.10 9.99
C ILE A 23 -3.73 -0.12 11.16
N TRP A 24 -3.95 1.18 10.94
CA TRP A 24 -3.80 2.20 11.97
C TRP A 24 -4.79 2.01 13.12
N HIS A 25 -6.08 1.87 12.81
CA HIS A 25 -7.14 1.88 13.81
C HIS A 25 -7.42 0.51 14.43
N GLU A 26 -7.51 -0.55 13.62
CA GLU A 26 -7.93 -1.87 14.11
C GLU A 26 -6.74 -2.71 14.58
N VAL A 27 -5.65 -2.70 13.83
CA VAL A 27 -4.49 -3.54 14.12
C VAL A 27 -3.57 -2.89 15.15
N LEU A 28 -3.14 -1.65 14.89
CA LEU A 28 -2.20 -0.93 15.76
C LEU A 28 -2.90 -0.19 16.91
N LYS A 29 -4.18 0.13 16.75
CA LYS A 29 -4.99 0.88 17.74
C LYS A 29 -4.33 2.20 18.15
N TRP A 30 -3.71 2.88 17.20
CA TRP A 30 -3.04 4.16 17.43
C TRP A 30 -4.05 5.32 17.48
N PRO A 31 -3.65 6.47 18.07
CA PRO A 31 -4.54 7.62 18.22
C PRO A 31 -5.11 8.08 16.87
N ALA A 32 -6.42 8.31 16.82
CA ALA A 32 -7.10 8.72 15.57
C ALA A 32 -6.74 10.15 15.17
N GLU A 33 -6.47 11.01 16.16
CA GLU A 33 -6.09 12.42 15.96
C GLU A 33 -4.76 12.55 15.21
N GLU A 34 -3.85 11.59 15.41
CA GLU A 34 -2.53 11.58 14.77
C GLU A 34 -2.54 11.02 13.34
N TYR A 35 -3.62 10.34 12.93
CA TYR A 35 -3.68 9.66 11.65
C TYR A 35 -3.48 10.61 10.45
N GLN A 36 -4.07 11.81 10.51
CA GLN A 36 -3.91 12.80 9.44
C GLN A 36 -2.48 13.33 9.33
N ILE A 37 -1.79 13.47 10.47
CA ILE A 37 -0.38 13.90 10.53
C ILE A 37 0.50 12.81 9.91
N PHE A 38 0.24 11.55 10.23
CA PHE A 38 0.91 10.41 9.63
C PHE A 38 0.73 10.39 8.09
N LEU A 39 -0.50 10.53 7.60
CA LEU A 39 -0.76 10.57 6.15
C LEU A 39 -0.03 11.73 5.46
N MET A 40 0.01 12.91 6.10
CA MET A 40 0.77 14.05 5.58
C MET A 40 2.26 13.73 5.46
N GLN A 41 2.84 13.11 6.50
CA GLN A 41 4.26 12.76 6.51
C GLN A 41 4.59 11.71 5.43
N VAL A 42 3.76 10.67 5.28
CA VAL A 42 3.97 9.66 4.24
C VAL A 42 3.89 10.26 2.83
N ARG A 43 2.95 11.19 2.57
CA ARG A 43 2.89 11.90 1.26
C ARG A 43 4.16 12.71 1.00
N LYS A 44 4.71 13.37 2.02
CA LYS A 44 5.98 14.10 1.90
C LYS A 44 7.13 13.16 1.55
N ASP A 45 7.18 12.00 2.20
CA ASP A 45 8.23 11.01 1.99
C ASP A 45 8.14 10.32 0.62
N LEU A 46 6.93 10.01 0.13
CA LEU A 46 6.71 9.47 -1.23
C LEU A 46 7.15 10.44 -2.35
N ARG A 47 7.14 11.75 -2.09
CA ARG A 47 7.60 12.77 -3.03
C ARG A 47 9.10 13.01 -2.95
N ASN A 48 9.75 12.56 -1.88
CA ASN A 48 11.19 12.70 -1.70
C ASN A 48 11.95 11.67 -2.54
N LYS A 49 12.52 12.12 -3.66
CA LYS A 49 13.30 11.28 -4.59
C LYS A 49 14.57 10.67 -3.98
N LYS A 50 15.01 11.11 -2.79
CA LYS A 50 16.15 10.52 -2.08
C LYS A 50 15.78 9.27 -1.28
N LEU A 51 14.49 9.07 -1.01
CA LEU A 51 14.00 7.88 -0.31
C LEU A 51 13.75 6.77 -1.33
N HIS A 52 14.27 5.57 -1.02
CA HIS A 52 14.08 4.36 -1.81
C HIS A 52 13.30 3.33 -0.97
N PRO A 53 11.97 3.46 -0.89
CA PRO A 53 11.15 2.54 -0.11
C PRO A 53 11.16 1.14 -0.72
N TYR A 54 11.25 0.13 0.15
CA TYR A 54 11.17 -1.29 -0.22
C TYR A 54 9.87 -1.89 0.30
N PHE A 55 9.17 -2.61 -0.56
CA PHE A 55 7.92 -3.29 -0.24
C PHE A 55 8.08 -4.80 -0.38
N LYS A 56 7.64 -5.55 0.63
CA LYS A 56 7.59 -7.02 0.57
C LYS A 56 6.25 -7.44 0.00
N VAL A 57 6.20 -7.71 -1.30
CA VAL A 57 5.00 -8.18 -1.98
C VAL A 57 5.00 -9.70 -2.02
N ARG A 58 3.91 -10.33 -1.53
CA ARG A 58 3.68 -11.76 -1.69
C ARG A 58 2.70 -11.98 -2.82
N PHE A 59 3.13 -12.69 -3.85
CA PHE A 59 2.26 -13.12 -4.94
C PHE A 59 1.73 -14.51 -4.61
N VAL A 60 0.40 -14.65 -4.62
CA VAL A 60 -0.28 -15.94 -4.48
C VAL A 60 -1.05 -16.17 -5.77
N TRP A 61 -0.84 -17.33 -6.38
CA TRP A 61 -1.45 -17.71 -7.64
C TRP A 61 -2.41 -18.87 -7.37
N GLY A 62 -3.67 -18.73 -7.76
CA GLY A 62 -4.66 -19.81 -7.72
C GLY A 62 -4.86 -20.40 -9.10
N ARG A 63 -4.78 -21.73 -9.24
CA ARG A 63 -5.24 -22.43 -10.44
C ARG A 63 -6.70 -22.80 -10.24
N LYS A 64 -7.57 -22.40 -11.17
CA LYS A 64 -8.97 -22.86 -11.18
C LYS A 64 -8.97 -24.39 -11.26
N PRO A 65 -9.78 -25.10 -10.44
CA PRO A 65 -9.88 -26.55 -10.55
C PRO A 65 -10.39 -26.92 -11.95
N GLU A 66 -9.74 -27.90 -12.56
CA GLU A 66 -10.28 -28.56 -13.74
C GLU A 66 -11.47 -29.40 -13.24
N THR A 67 -12.63 -29.19 -13.84
CA THR A 67 -13.85 -29.91 -13.53
C THR A 67 -13.60 -31.42 -13.51
N GLU A 68 -13.51 -32.03 -12.32
CA GLU A 68 -13.89 -33.43 -12.16
C GLU A 68 -15.42 -33.47 -12.19
N HIS A 69 -15.95 -33.63 -13.39
CA HIS A 69 -17.20 -34.36 -13.57
C HIS A 69 -16.83 -35.83 -13.70
N LYS A 70 -16.98 -36.57 -12.59
CA LYS A 70 -17.50 -37.94 -12.54
C LYS A 70 -17.99 -38.23 -11.13
#